data_AF-A0A418XAS8-F1
#
_entry.id   AF-A0A418XAS8-F1
#
_cell.length_a   1.000
_cell.length_b   1.000
_cell.length_c   1.000
_cell.angle_alpha   90.00
_cell.angle_beta   90.00
_cell.angle_gamma   90.00
#
_symmetry.space_group_name_H-M   'P 1'
#
loop_
_entity.id
_entity.type
_entity.pdbx_description
1 polymer ?
#
loop_
_entity_poly.entity_id
_entity_poly.type
_entity_poly.pdbx_seq_one_letter_code
_entity_poly.pdbx_strand_id
1 'polypeptide(L)'
;MVGGATPGGWSIGDGVQLNQHEDNPLVYSATTWLTTGEFKLATNKYADFGQSMFQRDAADATKMVLGGDDNKWNITEPATYDVEVNVADMTISLKKHYADFKADCMLILGDAVK
;
A
#
# COMPACT_ATOMS: atom_id res chain seq x y z
N MET A 1 -4.58 4.66 -5.59
CA MET A 1 -4.16 3.29 -5.99
C MET A 1 -5.12 2.79 -7.04
N VAL A 2 -4.61 2.10 -8.06
CA VAL A 2 -5.39 1.52 -9.15
C VAL A 2 -4.87 0.14 -9.47
N GLY A 3 -5.74 -0.78 -9.84
CA GLY A 3 -5.43 -2.13 -10.30
C GLY A 3 -6.48 -3.15 -9.90
N GLY A 4 -6.38 -4.35 -10.46
CA GLY A 4 -7.35 -5.44 -10.23
C GLY A 4 -7.49 -5.89 -8.77
N ALA A 5 -6.49 -5.61 -7.92
CA ALA A 5 -6.62 -5.82 -6.47
C ALA A 5 -7.47 -4.77 -5.75
N THR A 6 -7.67 -3.60 -6.36
CA THR A 6 -8.31 -2.44 -5.71
C THR A 6 -9.80 -2.36 -6.05
N PRO A 7 -10.65 -1.83 -5.15
CA PRO A 7 -12.09 -1.67 -5.41
C PRO A 7 -12.43 -0.91 -6.71
N GLY A 8 -11.62 0.06 -7.11
CA GLY A 8 -11.78 0.84 -8.33
C GLY A 8 -11.25 0.17 -9.61
N GLY A 9 -10.63 -1.02 -9.49
CA GLY A 9 -9.99 -1.67 -10.64
C GLY A 9 -8.96 -0.77 -11.32
N TRP A 10 -8.87 -0.87 -12.65
CA TRP A 10 -8.01 -0.02 -13.48
C TRP A 10 -8.67 1.32 -13.88
N SER A 11 -9.69 1.79 -13.15
CA SER A 11 -10.23 3.15 -13.32
C SER A 11 -9.44 4.13 -12.45
N ILE A 12 -8.77 5.09 -13.08
CA ILE A 12 -7.99 6.11 -12.35
C ILE A 12 -8.89 7.04 -11.52
N GLY A 13 -10.07 7.37 -12.04
CA GLY A 13 -11.05 8.22 -11.35
C GLY A 13 -11.67 7.56 -10.12
N ASP A 14 -11.78 6.23 -10.13
CA ASP A 14 -12.38 5.43 -9.05
C ASP A 14 -11.33 4.77 -8.15
N GLY A 15 -10.06 5.10 -8.33
CA GLY A 15 -8.96 4.53 -7.56
C GLY A 15 -9.06 4.84 -6.06
N VAL A 16 -8.49 3.96 -5.23
CA VAL A 16 -8.43 4.19 -3.78
C VAL A 16 -7.55 5.40 -3.48
N GLN A 17 -8.10 6.44 -2.87
CA GLN A 17 -7.34 7.61 -2.47
C GLN A 17 -6.49 7.30 -1.23
N LEU A 18 -5.17 7.58 -1.31
CA LEU A 18 -4.31 7.65 -0.15
C LEU A 18 -4.38 9.08 0.39
N ASN A 19 -4.65 9.24 1.68
CA ASN A 19 -4.75 10.54 2.33
C ASN A 19 -3.38 10.96 2.84
N GLN A 20 -3.03 12.22 2.59
CA GLN A 20 -1.79 12.80 3.08
C GLN A 20 -1.81 12.87 4.61
N HIS A 21 -0.69 12.56 5.26
CA HIS A 21 -0.53 12.74 6.70
C HIS A 21 -0.47 14.23 7.04
N GLU A 22 -1.13 14.63 8.14
CA GLU A 22 -1.19 16.03 8.59
C GLU A 22 0.19 16.57 9.00
N ASP A 23 1.00 15.75 9.66
CA ASP A 23 2.32 16.14 10.18
C ASP A 23 3.47 15.91 9.19
N ASN A 24 3.26 15.10 8.14
CA ASN A 24 4.26 14.80 7.13
C ASN A 24 3.61 14.74 5.73
N PRO A 25 3.73 15.82 4.92
CA PRO A 25 3.10 15.88 3.61
C PRO A 25 3.71 14.91 2.58
N LEU A 26 4.81 14.24 2.91
CA LEU A 26 5.44 13.25 2.03
C LEU A 26 4.97 11.82 2.35
N VAL A 27 4.12 11.65 3.36
CA VAL A 27 3.53 10.37 3.73
C VAL A 27 2.04 10.36 3.39
N TYR A 28 1.57 9.28 2.78
CA TYR A 28 0.16 9.08 2.45
C TYR A 28 -0.29 7.69 2.87
N SER A 29 -1.53 7.56 3.34
CA SER A 29 -2.04 6.28 3.83
C SER A 29 -3.51 6.05 3.54
N ALA A 30 -3.91 4.78 3.51
CA ALA A 30 -5.31 4.37 3.54
C ALA A 30 -5.46 2.97 4.14
N THR A 31 -6.57 2.75 4.82
CA THR A 31 -7.05 1.41 5.17
C THR A 31 -8.09 0.99 4.15
N THR A 32 -7.85 -0.05 3.37
CA THR A 32 -8.75 -0.49 2.29
C THR A 32 -8.80 -2.00 2.16
N TRP A 33 -9.95 -2.52 1.72
CA TRP A 33 -10.05 -3.90 1.26
C TRP A 33 -9.28 -4.06 -0.06
N LEU A 34 -8.47 -5.12 -0.16
CA LEU A 34 -7.80 -5.54 -1.38
C LEU A 34 -8.12 -7.02 -1.67
N THR A 35 -8.33 -7.35 -2.94
CA THR A 35 -8.46 -8.74 -3.42
C THR A 35 -7.17 -9.24 -4.03
N THR A 36 -7.10 -10.53 -4.36
CA THR A 36 -5.99 -11.06 -5.17
C THR A 36 -5.91 -10.32 -6.49
N GLY A 37 -4.71 -9.90 -6.88
CA GLY A 37 -4.47 -9.16 -8.11
C GLY A 37 -3.39 -8.10 -7.96
N GLU A 38 -3.27 -7.25 -8.97
CA GLU A 38 -2.18 -6.29 -9.07
C GLU A 38 -2.64 -4.85 -8.80
N PHE A 39 -1.71 -3.98 -8.38
CA PHE A 39 -1.95 -2.54 -8.32
C PHE A 39 -0.69 -1.68 -8.51
N LYS A 40 -0.94 -0.38 -8.75
CA LYS A 40 0.01 0.74 -8.83
C LYS A 40 -0.56 2.01 -8.19
N LEU A 41 0.24 3.08 -8.14
CA LEU A 41 -0.19 4.36 -7.60
C LEU A 41 -0.17 5.44 -8.68
N ALA A 42 -1.36 5.84 -9.15
CA ALA A 42 -1.53 7.05 -9.94
C ALA A 42 -1.20 8.28 -9.09
N THR A 43 -0.59 9.30 -9.71
CA THR A 43 -0.24 10.57 -9.05
C THR A 43 -1.29 11.66 -9.30
N ASN A 44 -2.13 11.49 -10.33
CA ASN A 44 -3.20 12.39 -10.69
C ASN A 44 -4.45 11.64 -11.15
N LYS A 45 -5.55 11.79 -10.42
CA LYS A 45 -6.83 11.15 -10.73
C LYS A 45 -7.56 11.70 -11.97
N TYR A 46 -7.11 12.84 -12.48
CA TYR A 46 -7.68 13.51 -13.66
C TYR A 46 -6.86 13.27 -14.94
N ALA A 47 -5.75 12.54 -14.84
CA ALA A 47 -4.91 12.18 -15.97
C ALA A 47 -5.16 10.72 -16.40
N ASP A 48 -4.71 10.38 -17.60
CA ASP A 48 -4.74 9.01 -18.12
C ASP A 48 -3.51 8.19 -17.69
N PHE A 49 -3.34 7.00 -18.27
CA PHE A 49 -2.21 6.10 -18.00
C PHE A 49 -0.87 6.58 -18.60
N GLY A 50 -0.84 7.68 -19.35
CA GLY A 50 0.39 8.30 -19.84
C GLY A 50 1.14 9.10 -18.76
N GLN A 51 0.54 9.31 -17.59
CA GLN A 51 1.19 9.96 -16.45
C GLN A 51 2.31 9.09 -15.85
N SER A 52 3.27 9.74 -15.18
CA SER A 52 4.20 9.02 -14.31
C SER A 52 3.45 8.51 -13.07
N MET A 53 3.53 7.20 -12.84
CA MET A 53 2.92 6.51 -11.69
C MET A 53 4.03 5.94 -10.81
N PHE A 54 3.77 5.79 -9.52
CA PHE A 54 4.65 4.96 -8.69
C PHE A 54 4.39 3.49 -8.97
N GLN A 55 5.49 2.77 -9.12
CA GLN A 55 5.56 1.38 -9.50
C GLN A 55 6.43 0.62 -8.48
N ARG A 56 6.28 -0.70 -8.43
CA ARG A 56 7.12 -1.52 -7.55
C ARG A 56 8.55 -1.50 -8.06
N ASP A 57 9.52 -1.33 -7.17
CA ASP A 57 10.90 -1.63 -7.53
C ASP A 57 11.06 -3.12 -7.90
N ALA A 58 11.89 -3.40 -8.89
CA ALA A 58 12.06 -4.77 -9.40
C ALA A 58 12.75 -5.69 -8.39
N ALA A 59 13.69 -5.15 -7.61
CA ALA A 59 14.52 -5.87 -6.66
C ALA A 59 13.98 -5.87 -5.23
N ASP A 60 13.19 -4.85 -4.86
CA ASP A 60 12.65 -4.70 -3.51
C ASP A 60 11.17 -4.32 -3.50
N ALA A 61 10.31 -5.24 -3.07
CA ALA A 61 8.86 -5.00 -3.03
C ALA A 61 8.42 -3.90 -2.04
N THR A 62 9.29 -3.50 -1.10
CA THR A 62 9.05 -2.41 -0.15
C THR A 62 9.42 -1.05 -0.72
N LYS A 63 10.01 -1.01 -1.91
CA LYS A 63 10.46 0.21 -2.59
C LYS A 63 9.59 0.59 -3.78
N MET A 64 9.59 1.89 -4.06
CA MET A 64 8.85 2.51 -5.14
C MET A 64 9.82 3.11 -6.15
N VAL A 65 9.44 3.12 -7.41
CA VAL A 65 10.06 3.93 -8.46
C VAL A 65 8.99 4.77 -9.14
N LEU A 66 9.32 6.01 -9.52
CA LEU A 66 8.41 6.86 -10.30
C LEU A 66 8.67 6.64 -11.79
N GLY A 67 7.65 6.18 -12.52
CA GLY A 67 7.84 5.65 -13.87
C GLY A 67 8.51 4.26 -13.87
N GLY A 68 9.01 3.81 -15.03
CA GLY A 68 9.71 2.53 -15.17
C GLY A 68 8.93 1.44 -15.92
N ASP A 69 9.42 0.21 -15.82
CA ASP A 69 9.10 -0.97 -16.67
C ASP A 69 7.75 -1.65 -16.40
N ASP A 70 6.76 -0.89 -15.97
CA ASP A 70 5.41 -1.35 -15.68
C ASP A 70 5.28 -2.36 -14.50
N ASN A 71 6.22 -2.36 -13.55
CA ASN A 71 6.24 -3.25 -12.39
C ASN A 71 5.09 -2.95 -11.41
N LYS A 72 4.40 -3.99 -10.94
CA LYS A 72 3.20 -3.88 -10.09
C LYS A 72 3.42 -4.58 -8.75
N TRP A 73 2.72 -4.12 -7.71
CA TRP A 73 2.56 -4.93 -6.51
C TRP A 73 1.46 -5.97 -6.77
N ASN A 74 1.62 -7.16 -6.19
CA ASN A 74 0.65 -8.24 -6.30
C ASN A 74 0.16 -8.64 -4.90
N ILE A 75 -1.14 -8.52 -4.68
CA ILE A 75 -1.82 -9.02 -3.50
C ILE A 75 -2.16 -10.49 -3.76
N THR A 76 -1.71 -11.38 -2.87
CA THR A 76 -1.97 -12.83 -2.98
C THR A 76 -3.14 -13.27 -2.11
N GLU A 77 -3.38 -12.58 -1.00
CA GLU A 77 -4.41 -12.92 -0.02
C GLU A 77 -5.38 -11.75 0.16
N PRO A 78 -6.69 -11.95 -0.10
CA PRO A 78 -7.69 -10.93 0.14
C PRO A 78 -7.80 -10.58 1.64
N ALA A 79 -7.73 -9.29 1.96
CA ALA A 79 -7.88 -8.77 3.32
C ALA A 79 -8.09 -7.25 3.28
N THR A 80 -8.42 -6.66 4.42
CA THR A 80 -8.22 -5.23 4.64
C THR A 80 -6.74 -4.99 4.91
N TYR A 81 -6.15 -4.00 4.25
CA TYR A 81 -4.75 -3.60 4.40
C TYR A 81 -4.65 -2.14 4.85
N ASP A 82 -3.73 -1.89 5.77
CA ASP A 82 -3.15 -0.58 6.01
C ASP A 82 -2.01 -0.38 5.01
N VAL A 83 -2.24 0.53 4.07
CA VAL A 83 -1.27 0.97 3.06
C VAL A 83 -0.69 2.29 3.50
N GLU A 84 0.64 2.38 3.54
CA GLU A 84 1.36 3.63 3.79
C GLU A 84 2.48 3.76 2.75
N VAL A 85 2.62 4.96 2.20
CA VAL A 85 3.70 5.30 1.27
C VAL A 85 4.43 6.52 1.77
N ASN A 86 5.75 6.54 1.60
CA ASN A 86 6.58 7.71 1.87
C ASN A 86 7.33 8.05 0.58
N VAL A 87 7.00 9.18 -0.02
CA VAL A 87 7.56 9.61 -1.32
C VAL A 87 8.96 10.19 -1.19
N ALA A 88 9.40 10.58 0.02
CA ALA A 88 10.76 11.02 0.27
C ALA A 88 11.73 9.83 0.26
N ASP A 89 11.35 8.77 0.97
CA ASP A 89 12.16 7.56 1.14
C ASP A 89 11.92 6.51 0.04
N MET A 90 10.95 6.77 -0.83
CA MET A 90 10.50 5.91 -1.91
C MET A 90 10.13 4.51 -1.40
N THR A 91 9.34 4.46 -0.32
CA THR A 91 8.91 3.21 0.33
C THR A 91 7.40 3.04 0.33
N ILE A 92 6.96 1.79 0.38
CA ILE A 92 5.58 1.38 0.62
C ILE A 92 5.53 0.27 1.67
N SER A 93 4.54 0.35 2.55
CA SER A 93 4.18 -0.67 3.53
C SER A 93 2.78 -1.20 3.23
N LEU A 94 2.62 -2.52 3.18
CA LEU A 94 1.35 -3.21 3.03
C LEU A 94 1.19 -4.17 4.20
N LYS A 95 0.37 -3.79 5.18
CA LYS A 95 0.14 -4.61 6.38
C LYS A 95 -1.33 -4.99 6.44
N LYS A 96 -1.65 -6.25 6.74
CA LYS A 96 -3.02 -6.63 7.03
C LYS A 96 -3.52 -5.81 8.22
N HIS A 97 -4.70 -5.23 8.07
CA HIS A 97 -5.34 -4.44 9.10
C HIS A 97 -5.98 -5.38 10.12
N TYR A 98 -5.65 -5.19 11.40
CA TYR A 98 -6.16 -5.99 12.51
C TYR A 98 -6.84 -5.09 13.54
N ALA A 99 -7.86 -4.33 13.13
CA ALA A 99 -8.60 -3.39 13.99
C ALA A 99 -9.06 -4.01 15.33
N ASP A 100 -9.44 -5.28 15.28
CA ASP A 100 -10.07 -5.98 16.41
C ASP A 100 -9.11 -6.89 17.18
N PHE A 101 -7.83 -6.98 16.78
CA PHE A 101 -6.86 -7.74 17.58
C PHE A 101 -6.54 -6.96 18.85
N LYS A 102 -7.05 -7.46 19.99
CA LYS A 102 -6.68 -7.00 21.31
C LYS A 102 -6.10 -8.16 22.11
N ALA A 103 -4.94 -7.92 22.70
CA ALA A 103 -4.39 -8.78 23.72
C ALA A 103 -4.41 -8.01 25.04
N ASP A 104 -5.10 -8.55 26.04
CA ASP A 104 -5.09 -7.97 27.39
C ASP A 104 -3.71 -8.08 28.04
N CYS A 105 -2.98 -9.14 27.71
CA CYS A 105 -1.61 -9.35 28.13
C CYS A 105 -0.86 -10.17 27.09
N MET A 106 0.38 -9.77 26.79
CA MET A 106 1.36 -10.60 26.08
C MET A 106 2.45 -11.00 27.08
N LEU A 107 2.65 -12.29 27.26
CA LEU A 107 3.65 -12.83 28.18
C LEU A 107 4.79 -13.46 27.38
N ILE A 108 6.01 -13.21 27.82
CA ILE A 108 7.17 -13.98 27.37
C ILE A 108 7.25 -15.23 28.27
N LEU A 109 7.34 -16.40 27.65
CA LEU A 109 7.48 -17.68 28.35
C LEU A 109 8.78 -18.37 27.92
N GLY A 110 9.40 -19.11 28.84
CA GLY A 110 10.55 -19.97 28.56
C GLY A 110 11.51 -20.06 29.75
N ASP A 111 12.41 -21.04 29.69
CA ASP A 111 13.34 -21.36 30.79
C ASP A 111 14.31 -20.23 31.15
N ALA A 112 14.39 -19.20 30.30
CA ALA A 112 15.20 -17.99 30.52
C ALA A 112 14.44 -16.87 31.27
N VAL A 113 13.13 -17.00 31.49
CA VAL A 113 12.33 -16.06 32.27
C VAL A 113 12.46 -16.46 33.75
N LYS A 114 13.14 -15.62 34.54
CA LYS A 114 13.41 -15.85 35.98
C LYS A 114 12.16 -15.68 36.84
#